data_AF-A0A9P0BNS4-F1
#
_entry.id   AF-A0A9P0BNS4-F1
#
_cell.length_a   1.000
_cell.length_b   1.000
_cell.length_c   1.000
_cell.angle_alpha   90.00
_cell.angle_beta   90.00
_cell.angle_gamma   90.00
#
_symmetry.space_group_name_H-M   'P 1'
#
loop_
_entity.id
_entity.type
_entity.pdbx_description
1 polymer ?
#
loop_
_entity_poly.entity_id
_entity_poly.type
_entity_poly.pdbx_seq_one_letter_code
_entity_poly.pdbx_strand_id
1 'polypeptide(L)'
;MSATDTRDFEDRYSACFIDFGLKTAAGLLIGSMMGSFFLRGFKKWPMYIGGGLGFGMAYTNCENSLNHFLLSMDPKQCVIKKTA
;
A
#
# COMPACT_ATOMS: atom_id res chain seq x y z
N MET A 1 5.74 -27.28 -2.41
CA MET A 1 5.12 -26.17 -3.17
C MET A 1 4.94 -24.92 -2.30
N SER A 2 5.95 -24.50 -1.51
CA SER A 2 5.75 -23.45 -0.47
C SER A 2 6.79 -22.32 -0.46
N ALA A 3 7.87 -22.39 -1.25
CA ALA A 3 8.92 -21.36 -1.22
C ALA A 3 8.68 -20.25 -2.26
N THR A 4 8.12 -20.57 -3.42
CA THR A 4 7.86 -19.60 -4.50
C THR A 4 6.75 -18.60 -4.13
N ASP A 5 5.64 -19.09 -3.58
CA ASP A 5 4.47 -18.28 -3.19
C ASP A 5 4.79 -17.17 -2.17
N THR A 6 5.71 -17.44 -1.23
CA THR A 6 6.11 -16.46 -0.20
C THR A 6 6.95 -15.32 -0.79
N ARG A 7 7.76 -15.58 -1.83
CA ARG A 7 8.57 -14.56 -2.50
C ARG A 7 7.70 -13.55 -3.24
N ASP A 8 6.69 -14.04 -3.98
CA ASP A 8 5.74 -13.18 -4.69
C ASP A 8 4.93 -12.29 -3.74
N PHE A 9 4.57 -12.81 -2.56
CA PHE A 9 3.93 -12.01 -1.52
C PHE A 9 4.84 -10.88 -1.02
N GLU A 10 6.10 -11.19 -0.69
CA GLU A 10 7.07 -10.20 -0.20
C GLU A 10 7.37 -9.11 -1.23
N ASP A 11 7.48 -9.46 -2.52
CA ASP A 11 7.70 -8.50 -3.60
C ASP A 11 6.51 -7.55 -3.77
N ARG A 12 5.27 -8.06 -3.71
CA ARG A 12 4.06 -7.22 -3.78
C ARG A 12 3.91 -6.33 -2.56
N TYR A 13 4.19 -6.88 -1.38
CA TYR A 13 4.13 -6.12 -0.12
C TYR A 13 5.18 -5.00 -0.10
N SER A 14 6.41 -5.29 -0.50
CA SER A 14 7.48 -4.29 -0.55
C SER A 14 7.21 -3.18 -1.58
N ALA A 15 6.68 -3.53 -2.76
CA ALA A 15 6.24 -2.56 -3.75
C ALA A 15 5.13 -1.64 -3.21
N CYS A 16 4.17 -2.21 -2.48
CA CYS A 16 3.11 -1.46 -1.81
C CYS A 16 3.66 -0.49 -0.75
N PHE A 17 4.63 -0.91 0.06
CA PHE A 17 5.26 -0.05 1.07
C PHE A 17 5.97 1.15 0.43
N ILE A 18 6.66 0.93 -0.69
CA ILE A 18 7.31 2.00 -1.45
C ILE A 18 6.27 2.95 -2.06
N ASP A 19 5.19 2.43 -2.67
CA ASP A 19 4.12 3.26 -3.25
C ASP A 19 3.44 4.14 -2.19
N PHE A 20 3.24 3.60 -0.98
CA PHE A 20 2.77 4.37 0.18
C PHE A 20 3.69 5.54 0.50
N GLY A 21 4.97 5.25 0.70
CA GLY A 21 5.96 6.28 0.99
C GLY A 21 5.98 7.35 -0.08
N LEU A 22 5.95 6.94 -1.36
CA LEU A 22 6.03 7.83 -2.50
C LEU A 22 4.78 8.73 -2.62
N LYS A 23 3.58 8.15 -2.57
CA LYS A 23 2.32 8.91 -2.73
C LYS A 23 2.04 9.82 -1.54
N THR A 24 2.30 9.36 -0.33
CA THR A 24 2.15 10.20 0.86
C THR A 24 3.17 11.34 0.83
N ALA A 25 4.44 11.08 0.52
CA ALA A 25 5.45 12.14 0.42
C ALA A 25 5.12 13.14 -0.69
N ALA A 26 4.71 12.66 -1.88
CA ALA A 26 4.28 13.53 -2.98
C ALA A 26 3.10 14.41 -2.57
N GLY A 27 2.09 13.84 -1.91
CA GLY A 27 0.94 14.59 -1.40
C GLY A 27 1.32 15.64 -0.34
N LEU A 28 2.25 15.32 0.56
CA LEU A 28 2.78 16.26 1.55
C LEU A 28 3.55 17.41 0.89
N LEU A 29 4.41 17.13 -0.09
CA LEU A 29 5.19 18.13 -0.81
C LEU A 29 4.28 19.07 -1.59
N ILE A 30 3.35 18.53 -2.37
CA ILE A 30 2.38 19.31 -3.15
C ILE A 30 1.50 20.16 -2.21
N GLY A 31 0.98 19.56 -1.14
CA GLY A 31 0.17 20.27 -0.15
C GLY A 31 0.95 21.36 0.58
N SER A 32 2.24 21.16 0.85
CA SER A 32 3.12 22.18 1.43
C SER A 32 3.35 23.36 0.47
N MET A 33 3.61 23.08 -0.81
CA MET A 33 3.78 24.12 -1.84
C MET A 33 2.49 24.91 -2.06
N MET A 34 1.34 24.23 -2.15
CA MET A 34 0.02 24.88 -2.27
C MET A 34 -0.32 25.73 -1.04
N GLY A 35 -0.06 25.20 0.16
CA GLY A 35 -0.28 25.92 1.41
C GLY A 35 0.54 27.20 1.53
N SER A 36 1.77 27.19 0.99
CA SER A 36 2.68 28.33 1.05
C SER A 36 2.44 29.36 -0.07
N PHE A 37 2.07 28.91 -1.27
CA PHE A 37 1.98 29.77 -2.46
C PHE A 37 0.56 30.33 -2.71
N PHE A 38 -0.48 29.52 -2.57
CA PHE A 38 -1.85 29.91 -2.95
C PHE A 38 -2.67 30.43 -1.77
N LEU A 39 -2.44 29.89 -0.57
CA LEU A 39 -3.15 30.32 0.62
C LEU A 39 -2.28 31.39 1.28
N ARG A 40 -2.75 32.65 1.27
CA ARG A 40 -2.12 33.77 1.99
C ARG A 40 -2.05 33.42 3.50
N GLY A 41 -0.97 32.76 3.93
CA GLY A 41 -0.70 32.33 5.31
C GLY A 41 -0.27 30.85 5.43
N PHE A 42 0.52 30.52 6.47
CA PHE A 42 1.04 29.17 6.78
C PHE A 42 -0.06 28.17 7.22
N LYS A 43 -1.02 27.87 6.34
CA LYS A 43 -2.04 26.86 6.61
C LYS A 43 -1.48 25.48 6.28
N LYS A 44 -1.31 24.65 7.32
CA LYS A 44 -0.83 23.26 7.22
C LYS A 44 -1.89 22.27 6.75
N TRP A 45 -3.17 22.67 6.72
CA TRP A 45 -4.29 21.79 6.32
C TRP A 45 -4.15 21.16 4.92
N PRO A 46 -3.68 21.87 3.87
CA PRO A 46 -3.47 21.27 2.55
C PRO A 46 -2.38 20.20 2.54
N MET A 47 -1.36 20.33 3.39
CA MET A 47 -0.33 19.30 3.57
C MET A 47 -0.96 18.01 4.12
N TYR A 48 -1.74 18.11 5.19
CA TYR A 48 -2.42 16.95 5.77
C TYR A 48 -3.42 16.29 4.81
N ILE A 49 -4.19 17.09 4.06
CA ILE A 49 -5.10 16.55 3.03
C ILE A 49 -4.32 15.85 1.92
N GLY A 50 -3.30 16.52 1.36
CA GLY A 50 -2.50 15.96 0.28
C GLY A 50 -1.85 14.63 0.69
N GLY A 51 -1.23 14.60 1.87
CA GLY A 51 -0.68 13.37 2.44
C GLY A 51 -1.72 12.29 2.68
N GLY A 52 -2.88 12.65 3.23
CA GLY A 52 -3.99 11.72 3.49
C GLY A 52 -4.61 11.13 2.22
N LEU A 53 -4.78 11.94 1.16
CA LEU A 53 -5.25 11.47 -0.15
C LEU A 53 -4.24 10.52 -0.80
N GLY A 54 -2.95 10.86 -0.76
CA GLY A 54 -1.88 9.99 -1.25
C GLY A 54 -1.84 8.65 -0.50
N PHE A 55 -1.97 8.69 0.83
CA PHE A 55 -2.06 7.51 1.69
C PHE A 55 -3.26 6.62 1.32
N GLY A 56 -4.46 7.21 1.22
CA GLY A 56 -5.68 6.46 0.89
C GLY A 56 -5.62 5.80 -0.49
N MET A 57 -5.06 6.49 -1.49
CA MET A 57 -4.84 5.93 -2.82
C MET A 57 -3.83 4.78 -2.81
N ALA A 58 -2.72 4.90 -2.07
CA ALA A 58 -1.77 3.80 -1.93
C ALA A 58 -2.40 2.57 -1.26
N TYR A 59 -3.20 2.79 -0.20
CA TYR A 59 -3.92 1.74 0.51
C TYR A 59 -4.84 0.93 -0.41
N THR A 60 -5.70 1.62 -1.17
CA THR A 60 -6.66 0.94 -2.06
C THR A 60 -5.99 0.16 -3.18
N ASN A 61 -4.89 0.69 -3.74
CA ASN A 61 -4.10 -0.05 -4.74
C ASN A 61 -3.45 -1.30 -4.14
N CYS A 62 -2.91 -1.18 -2.93
CA CYS A 62 -2.26 -2.26 -2.22
C CYS A 62 -3.24 -3.36 -1.81
N GLU A 63 -4.39 -2.98 -1.23
CA GLU A 63 -5.45 -3.90 -0.84
C GLU A 63 -5.91 -4.71 -2.06
N ASN A 64 -6.16 -4.05 -3.19
CA ASN A 64 -6.57 -4.72 -4.41
C ASN A 64 -5.51 -5.71 -4.94
N SER A 65 -4.23 -5.33 -4.94
CA SER A 65 -3.14 -6.21 -5.39
C SER A 65 -2.95 -7.42 -4.47
N LEU A 66 -2.97 -7.21 -3.15
CA LEU A 66 -2.80 -8.28 -2.17
C LEU A 66 -4.00 -9.21 -2.15
N ASN A 67 -5.21 -8.68 -2.17
CA ASN A 67 -6.43 -9.49 -2.15
C ASN A 67 -6.53 -10.34 -3.42
N HIS A 68 -6.22 -9.78 -4.60
CA HIS A 68 -6.17 -10.55 -5.83
C HIS A 68 -5.15 -11.71 -5.75
N PHE A 69 -4.00 -11.48 -5.14
CA PHE A 69 -2.98 -12.51 -4.95
C PHE A 69 -3.44 -13.59 -3.95
N LEU A 70 -3.98 -13.20 -2.79
CA LEU A 70 -4.46 -14.12 -1.76
C LEU A 70 -5.63 -14.99 -2.24
N LEU A 71 -6.57 -14.42 -3.01
CA LEU A 71 -7.69 -15.17 -3.59
C LEU A 71 -7.25 -16.12 -4.70
N SER A 72 -6.09 -15.88 -5.31
CA SER A 72 -5.52 -16.76 -6.33
C SER A 72 -4.69 -17.92 -5.76
N MET A 73 -4.42 -17.92 -4.45
CA MET A 73 -3.74 -19.04 -3.79
C MET A 73 -4.68 -20.25 -3.66
N ASP A 74 -4.19 -21.42 -4.05
CA ASP A 74 -4.89 -22.69 -3.85
C ASP A 74 -4.87 -23.07 -2.35
N PRO A 75 -6.02 -23.47 -1.74
CA PRO A 75 -6.06 -23.84 -0.34
C PRO A 75 -5.09 -24.99 -0.08
N LYS A 76 -4.19 -24.83 0.91
CA LYS A 76 -3.25 -25.89 1.26
C LYS A 76 -4.03 -27.15 1.62
N GLN A 77 -3.94 -28.17 0.77
CA GLN A 77 -4.55 -29.47 1.02
C GLN A 77 -3.97 -30.05 2.31
N CYS A 78 -4.78 -30.10 3.37
CA CYS A 78 -4.41 -30.76 4.61
C CYS A 78 -4.37 -32.27 4.35
N VAL A 79 -3.16 -32.80 4.12
CA VAL A 79 -2.94 -34.24 4.06
C VAL A 79 -3.03 -34.78 5.49
N ILE A 80 -4.19 -35.29 5.88
CA ILE A 80 -4.34 -36.05 7.12
C ILE A 80 -3.55 -37.35 6.93
N LYS A 81 -2.34 -37.44 7.48
CA LYS A 81 -1.64 -38.72 7.60
C LYS A 81 -2.46 -39.61 8.52
N LYS A 82 -3.19 -40.58 7.97
CA LYS A 82 -3.65 -41.74 8.73
C LYS A 82 -2.43 -42.59 9.05
N THR A 83 -1.97 -42.51 10.29
CA THR A 83 -1.07 -43.52 10.86
C THR A 83 -1.90 -44.79 11.04
N ALA A 84 -1.56 -45.83 10.29
CA ALA A 84 -2.09 -47.18 10.47
C ALA A 84 -1.33 -47.89 11.60
#